data_AF-A0A7V1NSX2-F1
#
_entry.id   AF-A0A7V1NSX2-F1
#
_cell.length_a   1.000
_cell.length_b   1.000
_cell.length_c   1.000
_cell.angle_alpha   90.00
_cell.angle_beta   90.00
_cell.angle_gamma   90.00
#
_symmetry.space_group_name_H-M   'P 1'
#
loop_
_entity.id
_entity.type
_entity.pdbx_description
1 polymer ?
#
loop_
_entity_poly.entity_id
_entity_poly.type
_entity_poly.pdbx_seq_one_letter_code
_entity_poly.pdbx_strand_id
1 'polypeptide(L)'
;MTTLSPDTHPEIERLQIERLRQMPPWRKMTLMAEMNQTVRTLALAGLRQRHPDDTPAQRRRRLADLLLGPDLATRVYGPLPEED
;
A
#
# COMPACT_ATOMS: atom_id res chain seq x y z
N MET A 1 -6.08 22.36 -16.53
CA MET A 1 -5.32 21.19 -16.05
C MET A 1 -6.15 20.55 -14.95
N THR A 2 -6.48 19.27 -15.08
CA THR A 2 -7.14 18.50 -14.02
C THR A 2 -6.14 18.28 -12.88
N THR A 3 -6.55 18.53 -11.63
CA THR A 3 -5.71 18.23 -10.45
C THR A 3 -5.65 16.73 -10.20
N LEU A 4 -4.55 16.25 -9.62
CA LEU A 4 -4.37 14.86 -9.20
C LEU A 4 -5.09 14.56 -7.88
N SER A 5 -5.23 15.57 -7.01
CA SER A 5 -5.99 15.46 -5.75
C SER A 5 -7.05 16.57 -5.64
N PRO A 6 -8.34 16.24 -5.47
CA PRO A 6 -9.41 17.25 -5.39
C PRO A 6 -9.40 18.05 -4.08
N ASP A 7 -8.74 17.53 -3.03
CA ASP A 7 -8.59 18.18 -1.72
C ASP A 7 -7.35 19.08 -1.62
N THR A 8 -6.55 19.16 -2.69
CA THR A 8 -5.30 19.92 -2.71
C THR A 8 -5.43 21.11 -3.66
N HIS A 9 -5.17 22.31 -3.14
CA HIS A 9 -5.23 23.53 -3.95
C HIS A 9 -4.26 23.43 -5.15
N PRO A 10 -4.65 23.82 -6.39
CA PRO A 10 -3.83 23.60 -7.58
C PRO A 10 -2.40 24.15 -7.50
N GLU A 11 -2.21 25.29 -6.84
CA GLU A 11 -0.87 25.88 -6.66
C GLU A 11 0.04 25.05 -5.74
N ILE A 12 -0.54 24.41 -4.72
CA ILE A 12 0.19 23.54 -3.79
C ILE A 12 0.57 22.23 -4.48
N GLU A 13 -0.35 21.65 -5.27
CA GLU A 13 -0.06 20.48 -6.09
C GLU A 13 1.08 20.75 -7.08
N ARG A 14 1.07 21.92 -7.75
CA ARG A 14 2.15 22.33 -8.65
C ARG A 14 3.49 22.40 -7.92
N LEU A 15 3.52 23.02 -6.73
CA LEU A 15 4.74 23.11 -5.91
C LEU A 15 5.23 21.72 -5.48
N GLN A 16 4.33 20.85 -5.05
CA GLN A 16 4.64 19.47 -4.67
C GLN A 16 5.29 18.70 -5.83
N ILE A 17 4.69 18.77 -7.03
CA ILE A 17 5.21 18.10 -8.23
C ILE A 17 6.60 18.64 -8.59
N GLU A 18 6.80 19.96 -8.55
CA GLU A 18 8.09 20.58 -8.85
C GLU A 18 9.17 20.11 -7.88
N ARG A 19 8.88 20.08 -6.58
CA ARG A 19 9.82 19.62 -5.55
C ARG A 19 10.14 18.14 -5.69
N LEU A 20 9.16 17.30 -6.02
CA LEU A 20 9.39 15.89 -6.32
C LEU A 20 10.26 15.71 -7.57
N ARG A 21 10.11 16.54 -8.60
CA ARG A 21 10.95 16.50 -9.82
C ARG A 21 12.41 16.87 -9.54
N GLN A 22 12.63 17.89 -8.70
CA GLN A 22 13.96 18.37 -8.32
C GLN A 22 14.67 17.45 -7.31
N MET A 23 13.94 16.56 -6.64
CA MET A 23 14.49 15.70 -5.60
C MET A 23 15.54 14.72 -6.14
N PRO A 24 16.70 14.56 -5.45
CA PRO A 24 17.67 13.53 -5.78
C PRO A 24 17.04 12.14 -5.84
N PRO A 25 17.44 11.27 -6.80
CA PRO A 25 16.83 9.95 -6.96
C PRO A 25 16.82 9.11 -5.69
N TRP A 26 17.93 9.09 -4.92
CA TRP A 26 18.01 8.32 -3.69
C TRP A 26 16.98 8.76 -2.65
N ARG A 27 16.74 10.07 -2.49
CA ARG A 27 15.77 10.59 -1.52
C ARG A 27 14.34 10.27 -1.94
N LYS A 28 14.07 10.34 -3.24
CA LYS A 28 12.79 9.92 -3.80
C LYS A 28 12.52 8.44 -3.56
N MET A 29 13.53 7.59 -3.73
CA MET A 29 13.43 6.16 -3.41
C MET A 29 13.18 5.91 -1.92
N THR A 30 13.82 6.68 -1.02
CA THR A 30 13.52 6.61 0.42
C THR A 30 12.06 6.93 0.71
N LEU A 31 11.52 8.03 0.17
CA LEU A 31 10.11 8.40 0.35
C LEU A 31 9.16 7.33 -0.20
N MET A 32 9.49 6.74 -1.36
CA MET A 32 8.69 5.64 -1.92
C MET A 32 8.69 4.40 -1.01
N ALA A 33 9.83 4.06 -0.39
CA ALA A 33 9.91 2.95 0.54
C ALA A 33 9.09 3.21 1.82
N GLU A 34 9.20 4.41 2.39
CA GLU A 34 8.42 4.85 3.55
C GLU A 34 6.91 4.79 3.25
N MET A 35 6.48 5.30 2.10
CA MET A 35 5.08 5.25 1.67
C MET A 35 4.57 3.82 1.52
N ASN A 36 5.37 2.91 0.93
CA ASN A 36 5.02 1.50 0.83
C ASN A 36 4.82 0.85 2.21
N GLN A 37 5.66 1.19 3.18
CA GLN A 37 5.52 0.68 4.55
C GLN A 37 4.24 1.20 5.22
N THR A 38 3.90 2.47 5.02
CA THR A 38 2.66 3.07 5.52
C THR A 38 1.43 2.39 4.93
N VAL A 39 1.38 2.19 3.60
CA VAL A 39 0.25 1.52 2.94
C VAL A 39 0.08 0.09 3.45
N ARG A 40 1.17 -0.67 3.63
CA ARG A 40 1.12 -2.03 4.22
C ARG A 40 0.56 -2.02 5.65
N THR A 41 0.92 -1.02 6.44
CA THR A 41 0.43 -0.85 7.81
C THR A 41 -1.07 -0.57 7.83
N LEU A 42 -1.55 0.33 6.96
CA LEU A 42 -2.97 0.62 6.80
C LEU A 42 -3.76 -0.59 6.31
N ALA A 43 -3.23 -1.32 5.33
CA ALA A 43 -3.84 -2.55 4.82
C ALA A 43 -3.99 -3.61 5.93
N LEU A 44 -2.96 -3.81 6.75
CA LEU A 44 -3.01 -4.71 7.90
C LEU A 44 -4.03 -4.27 8.95
N ALA A 45 -4.16 -2.97 9.22
CA ALA A 45 -5.18 -2.45 10.14
C ALA A 45 -6.59 -2.74 9.59
N GLY A 46 -6.84 -2.47 8.31
CA GLY A 46 -8.11 -2.79 7.66
C GLY A 46 -8.43 -4.28 7.65
N LEU A 47 -7.43 -5.15 7.48
CA LEU A 47 -7.62 -6.60 7.57
C LEU A 47 -8.01 -7.03 8.99
N ARG A 48 -7.37 -6.49 10.04
CA ARG A 48 -7.75 -6.76 11.44
C ARG A 48 -9.18 -6.34 11.75
N GLN A 49 -9.63 -5.23 11.17
CA GLN A 49 -11.00 -4.76 11.36
C GLN A 49 -12.04 -5.68 10.68
N ARG A 50 -11.74 -6.19 9.47
CA ARG A 50 -12.66 -7.04 8.70
C ARG A 50 -12.63 -8.51 9.09
N HIS A 51 -11.47 -8.99 9.56
CA HIS A 51 -11.24 -10.38 9.98
C HIS A 51 -10.58 -10.38 11.36
N PRO A 52 -11.36 -10.08 12.43
CA PRO A 52 -10.81 -9.99 13.79
C PRO A 52 -10.17 -11.31 14.24
N ASP A 53 -10.73 -12.45 13.83
CA ASP A 53 -10.32 -13.79 14.26
C ASP A 53 -9.23 -14.43 13.39
N ASP A 54 -8.75 -13.71 12.35
CA ASP A 54 -7.68 -14.20 11.48
C ASP A 54 -6.44 -14.57 12.32
N THR A 55 -5.97 -15.80 12.14
CA THR A 55 -4.64 -16.20 12.59
C THR A 55 -3.57 -15.34 11.90
N PRO A 56 -2.34 -15.25 12.47
CA PRO A 56 -1.25 -14.53 11.81
C PRO A 56 -0.96 -15.02 10.38
N ALA A 57 -1.16 -16.32 10.12
CA ALA A 57 -0.95 -16.93 8.80
C ALA A 57 -2.03 -16.50 7.79
N GLN A 58 -3.31 -16.58 8.18
CA GLN A 58 -4.43 -16.10 7.34
C GLN A 58 -4.26 -14.60 7.06
N ARG A 59 -3.94 -13.79 8.06
CA ARG A 59 -3.74 -12.34 7.88
C ARG A 59 -2.60 -12.02 6.92
N ARG A 60 -1.46 -12.73 7.04
CA ARG A 60 -0.32 -12.58 6.12
C ARG A 60 -0.72 -12.98 4.71
N ARG A 61 -1.49 -14.05 4.55
CA ARG A 61 -1.95 -14.53 3.25
C ARG A 61 -2.95 -13.58 2.60
N ARG A 62 -3.93 -13.03 3.33
CA ARG A 62 -4.85 -12.00 2.84
C ARG A 62 -4.12 -10.70 2.47
N LEU A 63 -3.08 -10.32 3.22
CA LEU A 63 -2.23 -9.19 2.82
C LEU A 63 -1.52 -9.45 1.49
N ALA A 64 -1.08 -10.69 1.24
CA ALA A 64 -0.46 -11.04 -0.03
C ALA A 64 -1.44 -10.90 -1.21
N ASP A 65 -2.73 -11.24 -1.04
CA ASP A 65 -3.76 -11.00 -2.07
C ASP A 65 -3.89 -9.51 -2.41
N LEU A 66 -3.91 -8.64 -1.38
CA LEU A 66 -4.01 -7.19 -1.59
C LEU A 66 -2.79 -6.60 -2.32
N LEU A 67 -1.59 -7.13 -2.06
CA LEU A 67 -0.35 -6.57 -2.59
C LEU A 67 0.04 -7.13 -3.96
N LEU A 68 -0.26 -8.40 -4.22
CA LEU A 68 0.22 -9.14 -5.40
C LEU A 68 -0.92 -9.52 -6.36
N GLY A 69 -2.17 -9.44 -5.90
CA GLY A 69 -3.30 -10.09 -6.53
C GLY A 69 -3.37 -11.58 -6.20
N PRO A 70 -4.58 -12.18 -6.30
CA PRO A 70 -4.84 -13.54 -5.84
C PRO A 70 -3.99 -14.61 -6.55
N ASP A 71 -3.74 -14.45 -7.84
CA ASP A 71 -3.02 -15.43 -8.65
C ASP A 71 -1.54 -15.52 -8.25
N LEU A 72 -0.88 -14.37 -8.10
CA LEU A 72 0.53 -14.35 -7.69
C LEU A 72 0.68 -14.69 -6.21
N ALA A 73 -0.24 -14.22 -5.38
CA ALA A 73 -0.23 -14.56 -3.97
C ALA A 73 -0.40 -16.07 -3.75
N THR A 74 -1.26 -16.74 -4.53
CA THR A 74 -1.41 -18.21 -4.45
C THR A 74 -0.14 -18.94 -4.86
N ARG A 75 0.52 -18.52 -5.95
CA ARG A 75 1.76 -19.14 -6.40
C ARG A 75 2.92 -18.99 -5.43
N VAL A 76 3.00 -17.86 -4.71
CA VAL A 76 4.13 -17.55 -3.82
C VAL A 76 3.86 -17.97 -2.37
N TYR A 77 2.62 -17.87 -1.90
CA TYR A 77 2.24 -18.08 -0.50
C TYR A 77 1.32 -19.29 -0.29
N GLY A 78 0.88 -19.98 -1.34
CA GLY A 78 -0.07 -21.10 -1.26
C GLY A 78 -1.54 -20.65 -1.19
N PRO A 79 -2.51 -21.57 -1.03
CA PRO A 79 -3.91 -21.22 -0.85
C PRO A 79 -4.16 -20.47 0.46
N LEU A 80 -5.30 -19.77 0.56
CA LEU A 80 -5.74 -19.21 1.83
C LEU A 80 -6.08 -20.36 2.79
N PRO A 81 -5.53 -20.39 4.03
CA PRO A 81 -5.91 -21.40 5.00
C PRO A 81 -7.41 -21.31 5.29
N GLU A 82 -8.09 -22.44 5.28
CA GLU A 82 -9.51 -22.53 5.62
C GLU A 82 -9.75 -22.03 7.05
N GLU A 83 -10.95 -21.52 7.29
CA GLU A 83 -11.41 -21.13 8.63
C GLU A 83 -11.85 -22.44 9.32
N ASP A 84 -11.07 -22.91 10.31
CA ASP A 84 -11.43 -24.05 11.16
C ASP A 84 -12.69 -23.76 12.00
#